data_AF-A0A6C0HZE3-F1
#
_entry.id   AF-A0A6C0HZE3-F1
#
_cell.length_a   1.000
_cell.length_b   1.000
_cell.length_c   1.000
_cell.angle_alpha   90.00
_cell.angle_beta   90.00
_cell.angle_gamma   90.00
#
_symmetry.space_group_name_H-M   'P 1'
#
loop_
_entity.id
_entity.type
_entity.pdbx_description
1 polymer ?
#
loop_
_entity_poly.entity_id
_entity_poly.type
_entity_poly.pdbx_seq_one_letter_code
_entity_poly.pdbx_strand_id
1 'polypeptide(L)'
;MAETKDELIKTIREWVKLDNEIIQLQKEAAIRKKEKLKISAQLMDIMKKNDIDCFEIKDGHILYNKKNTKQPITKKILNDILVKFYKGDYMKATELNDFIMQNRVEITKETIVRKINKEEPAI
;
A
#
# COMPACT_ATOMS: atom_id res chain seq x y z
N MET A 1 -2.54 -17.57 41.10
CA MET A 1 -2.24 -17.99 39.71
C MET A 1 -3.49 -18.23 38.85
N ALA A 2 -4.64 -17.59 39.18
CA ALA A 2 -5.87 -17.67 38.37
C ALA A 2 -6.15 -16.34 37.62
N GLU A 3 -5.81 -15.20 38.23
CA GLU A 3 -5.99 -13.86 37.64
C GLU A 3 -5.31 -13.71 36.26
N THR A 4 -4.12 -14.28 36.06
CA THR A 4 -3.37 -14.16 34.81
C THR A 4 -4.01 -14.87 33.62
N LYS A 5 -4.77 -15.95 33.84
CA LYS A 5 -5.40 -16.70 32.74
C LYS A 5 -6.69 -16.02 32.27
N ASP A 6 -7.49 -15.52 33.21
CA ASP A 6 -8.73 -14.81 32.88
C ASP A 6 -8.46 -13.44 32.27
N GLU A 7 -7.44 -12.73 32.76
CA GLU A 7 -6.96 -11.48 32.16
C GLU A 7 -6.43 -11.72 30.74
N LEU A 8 -5.66 -12.78 30.53
CA LEU A 8 -5.20 -13.16 29.18
C LEU A 8 -6.36 -13.46 28.23
N ILE A 9 -7.37 -14.23 28.67
CA ILE A 9 -8.55 -14.55 27.85
C ILE A 9 -9.34 -13.28 27.51
N LYS A 10 -9.51 -12.36 28.46
CA LYS A 10 -10.18 -11.09 28.25
C LYS A 10 -9.43 -10.24 27.22
N THR A 11 -8.11 -10.09 27.38
CA THR A 11 -7.27 -9.33 26.45
C THR A 11 -7.28 -9.93 25.05
N ILE A 12 -7.24 -11.26 24.91
CA ILE A 12 -7.34 -11.93 23.60
C ILE A 12 -8.71 -11.67 22.95
N ARG A 13 -9.81 -11.73 23.71
CA ARG A 13 -11.16 -11.47 23.17
C ARG A 13 -11.30 -10.04 22.67
N GLU A 14 -10.82 -9.08 23.44
CA GLU A 14 -10.86 -7.67 23.04
C GLU A 14 -9.96 -7.40 21.83
N TRP A 15 -8.76 -7.98 21.81
CA TRP A 15 -7.87 -7.90 20.65
C TRP A 15 -8.50 -8.49 19.38
N VAL A 16 -9.12 -9.68 19.47
CA VAL A 16 -9.81 -10.32 18.32
C VAL A 16 -11.01 -9.51 17.87
N LYS A 17 -11.76 -8.89 18.80
CA LYS A 17 -12.87 -8.00 18.47
C LYS A 17 -12.38 -6.80 17.66
N LEU A 18 -11.36 -6.10 18.15
CA LEU A 18 -10.76 -4.96 17.46
C LEU A 18 -10.18 -5.35 16.08
N ASP A 19 -9.52 -6.51 15.99
CA ASP A 19 -9.00 -7.04 14.72
C ASP A 19 -10.11 -7.28 13.70
N ASN A 20 -11.24 -7.87 14.10
CA ASN A 20 -12.40 -8.06 13.22
C ASN A 20 -13.00 -6.73 12.74
N GLU A 21 -13.17 -5.76 13.65
CA GLU A 21 -13.69 -4.43 13.34
C GLU A 21 -12.78 -3.71 12.33
N ILE A 22 -11.46 -3.76 12.54
CA ILE A 22 -10.47 -3.20 11.62
C ILE A 22 -10.59 -3.86 10.23
N ILE A 23 -10.67 -5.19 10.17
CA ILE A 23 -10.81 -5.91 8.89
C ILE A 23 -12.08 -5.46 8.15
N GLN A 24 -13.20 -5.31 8.84
CA GLN A 24 -14.45 -4.86 8.23
C GLN A 24 -14.32 -3.41 7.71
N LEU A 25 -13.82 -2.49 8.53
CA LEU A 25 -13.63 -1.09 8.16
C LEU A 25 -12.65 -0.95 6.99
N GLN A 26 -11.59 -1.75 6.94
CA GLN A 26 -10.64 -1.75 5.83
C GLN A 26 -11.26 -2.22 4.51
N LYS A 27 -12.10 -3.27 4.54
CA LYS A 27 -12.85 -3.73 3.36
C LYS A 27 -13.76 -2.62 2.83
N GLU A 28 -14.51 -2.01 3.73
CA GLU A 28 -15.42 -0.91 3.44
C GLU A 28 -14.70 0.33 2.89
N ALA A 29 -13.55 0.68 3.45
CA ALA A 29 -12.70 1.76 2.97
C ALA A 29 -12.12 1.44 1.58
N ALA A 30 -11.74 0.18 1.33
CA ALA A 30 -11.21 -0.24 0.03
C ALA A 30 -12.26 -0.11 -1.09
N ILE A 31 -13.52 -0.49 -0.80
CA ILE A 31 -14.65 -0.33 -1.74
C ILE A 31 -14.84 1.16 -2.10
N ARG A 32 -14.98 2.02 -1.08
CA ARG A 32 -15.20 3.46 -1.28
C ARG A 32 -14.02 4.14 -1.98
N LYS A 33 -12.78 3.72 -1.70
CA LYS A 33 -11.58 4.19 -2.44
C LYS A 33 -11.66 3.81 -3.92
N LYS A 34 -12.07 2.58 -4.26
CA LYS A 34 -12.22 2.14 -5.64
C LYS A 34 -13.30 2.91 -6.39
N GLU A 35 -14.44 3.16 -5.76
CA GLU A 35 -15.52 3.97 -6.33
C GLU A 35 -15.09 5.42 -6.53
N LYS A 36 -14.46 6.02 -5.52
CA LYS A 36 -13.89 7.37 -5.60
C LYS A 36 -12.90 7.49 -6.76
N LEU A 37 -12.00 6.51 -6.94
CA LEU A 37 -11.04 6.51 -8.06
C LEU A 37 -11.72 6.55 -9.43
N LYS A 38 -12.83 5.80 -9.60
CA LYS A 38 -13.61 5.82 -10.85
C LYS A 38 -14.20 7.20 -11.12
N ILE A 39 -14.82 7.81 -10.10
CA ILE A 39 -15.42 9.14 -10.21
C ILE A 39 -14.34 10.21 -10.41
N SER A 40 -13.19 10.08 -9.74
CA SER A 40 -12.05 10.99 -9.91
C SER A 40 -11.50 10.96 -11.34
N ALA A 41 -11.45 9.80 -12.00
CA ALA A 41 -11.04 9.72 -13.40
C ALA A 41 -12.00 10.49 -14.31
N GLN A 42 -13.31 10.30 -14.14
CA GLN A 42 -14.33 11.04 -14.88
C GLN A 42 -14.25 12.55 -14.62
N LEU A 43 -14.05 12.95 -13.35
CA LEU A 43 -13.93 14.34 -12.96
C LEU A 43 -12.68 15.01 -13.57
N MET A 44 -11.52 14.32 -13.57
CA MET A 44 -10.31 14.83 -14.21
C MET A 44 -10.51 15.04 -15.71
N ASP A 45 -11.21 14.12 -16.40
CA ASP A 45 -11.52 14.27 -17.83
C ASP A 45 -12.44 15.47 -18.08
N ILE A 46 -13.46 15.68 -17.23
CA ILE A 46 -14.36 16.83 -17.33
C ILE A 46 -13.59 18.13 -17.08
N MET A 47 -12.80 18.21 -16.01
CA MET A 47 -12.01 19.39 -15.67
C MET A 47 -11.02 19.73 -16.79
N LYS A 48 -10.32 18.72 -17.33
CA LYS A 48 -9.39 18.90 -18.46
C LYS A 48 -10.08 19.34 -19.75
N LYS A 49 -11.25 18.79 -20.08
CA LYS A 49 -12.00 19.14 -21.31
C LYS A 49 -12.55 20.56 -21.27
N ASN A 50 -12.91 21.03 -20.07
CA ASN A 50 -13.53 22.35 -19.88
C ASN A 50 -12.54 23.40 -19.37
N ASP A 51 -11.24 23.08 -19.31
CA ASP A 51 -10.18 23.97 -18.82
C ASP A 51 -10.45 24.54 -17.42
N ILE A 52 -10.94 23.69 -16.52
CA ILE A 52 -11.28 24.04 -15.14
C ILE A 52 -10.13 23.61 -14.22
N ASP A 53 -9.38 24.58 -13.70
CA ASP A 53 -8.28 24.32 -12.77
C ASP A 53 -8.73 24.22 -11.30
N CYS A 54 -9.80 24.93 -10.92
CA CYS A 54 -10.30 25.01 -9.56
C CYS A 54 -11.83 25.00 -9.51
N PHE A 55 -12.40 24.31 -8.53
CA PHE A 55 -13.84 24.26 -8.29
C PHE A 55 -14.14 24.43 -6.79
N GLU A 56 -14.91 25.47 -6.44
CA GLU A 56 -15.28 25.73 -5.04
C GLU A 56 -16.41 24.81 -4.56
N ILE A 57 -16.31 24.35 -3.32
CA ILE A 57 -17.32 23.57 -2.60
C ILE A 57 -17.48 24.15 -1.19
N LYS A 58 -18.56 23.78 -0.48
CA LYS A 58 -18.86 24.31 0.86
C LYS A 58 -17.68 24.19 1.85
N ASP A 59 -16.90 23.11 1.74
CA ASP A 59 -15.78 22.81 2.64
C ASP A 59 -14.40 22.96 1.98
N GLY A 60 -14.27 23.80 0.93
CA GLY A 60 -12.99 24.14 0.32
C GLY A 60 -13.01 24.12 -1.21
N HIS A 61 -11.91 23.66 -1.82
CA HIS A 61 -11.70 23.72 -3.26
C HIS A 61 -11.16 22.40 -3.81
N ILE A 62 -11.62 22.02 -4.99
CA ILE A 62 -11.07 20.90 -5.77
C ILE A 62 -10.14 21.48 -6.83
N LEU A 63 -8.87 21.10 -6.78
CA LEU A 63 -7.85 21.56 -7.72
C LEU A 63 -7.46 20.45 -8.67
N TYR A 64 -7.43 20.74 -9.96
CA TYR A 64 -6.75 19.90 -10.93
C TYR A 64 -5.24 20.20 -10.87
N ASN A 65 -4.47 19.30 -10.26
CA ASN A 65 -3.02 19.45 -10.14
C ASN A 65 -2.29 18.28 -10.80
N LYS A 66 -1.33 18.60 -11.67
CA LYS A 66 -0.47 17.62 -12.35
C LYS A 66 0.96 17.72 -11.82
N LYS A 67 1.40 16.68 -11.11
CA LYS A 67 2.78 16.54 -10.63
C LYS A 67 3.47 15.39 -11.34
N ASN A 68 4.66 15.64 -11.87
CA ASN A 68 5.55 14.59 -12.36
C ASN A 68 6.50 14.17 -11.23
N THR A 69 6.51 12.88 -10.87
CA THR A 69 7.46 12.31 -9.90
C THR A 69 8.26 11.19 -10.56
N LYS A 70 9.51 11.03 -10.13
CA LYS A 70 10.33 9.88 -10.56
C LYS A 70 9.84 8.63 -9.85
N GLN A 71 9.70 7.54 -10.59
CA GLN A 71 9.34 6.24 -10.03
C GLN A 71 10.39 5.76 -9.00
N PRO A 72 9.98 5.07 -7.93
CA PRO A 72 10.91 4.42 -7.00
C PRO A 72 11.84 3.42 -7.70
N ILE A 73 13.06 3.26 -7.19
CA ILE A 73 14.04 2.33 -7.76
C ILE A 73 13.77 0.90 -7.24
N THR A 74 13.02 0.12 -8.03
CA THR A 74 12.82 -1.32 -7.81
C THR A 74 13.98 -2.14 -8.38
N LYS A 75 14.08 -3.45 -8.05
CA LYS A 75 15.11 -4.35 -8.61
C LYS A 75 15.09 -4.36 -10.15
N LYS A 76 13.91 -4.40 -10.75
CA LYS A 76 13.76 -4.37 -12.20
C LYS A 76 14.22 -3.03 -12.79
N ILE A 77 13.73 -1.91 -12.25
CA ILE A 77 14.09 -0.58 -12.72
C ILE A 77 15.59 -0.32 -12.58
N LEU A 78 16.18 -0.74 -11.45
CA LEU A 78 17.62 -0.63 -11.23
C LEU A 78 18.41 -1.43 -12.28
N ASN A 79 18.03 -2.69 -12.51
CA ASN A 79 18.65 -3.52 -13.52
C ASN A 79 18.56 -2.91 -14.93
N ASP A 80 17.37 -2.44 -15.33
CA ASP A 80 17.16 -1.81 -16.63
C ASP A 80 18.04 -0.55 -16.81
N ILE A 81 18.18 0.26 -15.75
CA ILE A 81 19.08 1.43 -15.74
C ILE A 81 20.54 1.00 -15.85
N LEU A 82 20.96 -0.03 -15.13
CA LEU A 82 22.34 -0.53 -15.14
C LEU A 82 22.70 -1.16 -16.49
N VAL A 83 21.80 -1.95 -17.11
CA VAL A 83 21.97 -2.48 -18.47
C VAL A 83 22.17 -1.33 -19.45
N LYS A 84 21.34 -0.28 -19.34
CA LYS A 84 21.48 0.91 -20.19
C LYS A 84 22.80 1.63 -19.95
N PHE A 85 23.23 1.78 -18.70
CA PHE A 85 24.50 2.41 -18.32
C PHE A 85 25.70 1.64 -18.88
N TYR A 86 25.68 0.30 -18.78
CA TYR A 86 26.70 -0.58 -19.34
C TYR A 86 26.49 -0.90 -20.83
N LYS A 87 25.69 -0.11 -21.55
CA LYS A 87 25.50 -0.21 -23.01
C LYS A 87 25.08 -1.61 -23.49
N GLY A 88 24.24 -2.29 -22.72
CA GLY A 88 23.72 -3.63 -23.04
C GLY A 88 24.53 -4.79 -22.47
N ASP A 89 25.57 -4.54 -21.66
CA ASP A 89 26.26 -5.60 -20.92
C ASP A 89 25.40 -6.04 -19.72
N TYR A 90 24.57 -7.07 -19.97
CA TYR A 90 23.67 -7.64 -18.97
C TYR A 90 24.40 -8.31 -17.81
N MET A 91 25.61 -8.84 -18.02
CA MET A 91 26.34 -9.56 -16.98
C MET A 91 26.80 -8.59 -15.89
N LYS A 92 27.48 -7.50 -16.28
CA LYS A 92 27.93 -6.47 -15.32
C LYS A 92 26.76 -5.77 -14.63
N ALA A 93 25.69 -5.52 -15.38
CA ALA A 93 24.49 -4.90 -14.82
C ALA A 93 23.83 -5.78 -13.75
N THR A 94 23.71 -7.09 -14.02
CA THR A 94 23.11 -8.04 -13.09
C THR A 94 23.98 -8.22 -11.85
N GLU A 95 25.29 -8.38 -12.03
CA GLU A 95 26.25 -8.51 -10.93
C GLU A 95 26.17 -7.32 -9.97
N LEU A 96 26.21 -6.08 -10.48
CA LEU A 96 26.13 -4.89 -9.66
C LEU A 96 24.74 -4.71 -9.03
N ASN A 97 23.67 -5.04 -9.76
CA ASN A 97 22.30 -5.00 -9.23
C ASN A 97 22.15 -5.95 -8.04
N ASP A 98 22.68 -7.17 -8.14
CA ASP A 98 22.61 -8.16 -7.06
C ASP A 98 23.50 -7.76 -5.87
N PHE A 99 24.70 -7.22 -6.13
CA PHE A 99 25.56 -6.67 -5.07
C PHE A 99 24.86 -5.57 -4.27
N ILE A 100 24.24 -4.60 -4.96
CA ILE A 100 23.49 -3.52 -4.30
C ILE A 100 22.34 -4.10 -3.46
N MET A 101 21.62 -5.10 -3.97
CA MET A 101 20.49 -5.70 -3.26
C MET A 101 20.91 -6.46 -2.01
N GLN A 102 22.03 -7.20 -2.07
CA GLN A 102 22.57 -7.96 -0.93
C GLN A 102 23.12 -7.07 0.18
N ASN A 103 23.60 -5.87 -0.15
CA ASN A 103 24.18 -4.94 0.81
C ASN A 103 23.20 -3.88 1.32
N ARG A 104 21.90 -3.99 0.98
CA ARG A 104 20.87 -3.11 1.55
C ARG A 104 20.62 -3.49 3.00
N VAL A 105 20.57 -2.48 3.87
CA VAL A 105 20.28 -2.65 5.30
C VAL A 105 18.90 -3.26 5.47
N GLU A 106 18.84 -4.43 6.10
CA GLU A 106 17.59 -5.03 6.56
C GLU A 106 17.13 -4.36 7.86
N ILE A 107 15.86 -3.98 7.91
CA ILE A 107 15.23 -3.43 9.12
C ILE A 107 14.16 -4.43 9.57
N THR A 108 14.44 -5.15 10.66
CA THR A 108 13.48 -6.07 11.28
C THR A 108 12.45 -5.29 12.08
N LYS A 109 11.17 -5.51 11.79
CA LYS A 109 10.04 -5.02 12.59
C LYS A 109 9.18 -6.20 13.02
N GLU A 110 8.99 -6.36 14.32
CA GLU A 110 8.16 -7.42 14.88
C GLU A 110 6.71 -6.97 14.92
N THR A 111 5.79 -7.81 14.45
CA THR A 111 4.34 -7.55 14.45
C THR A 111 3.57 -8.83 14.76
N ILE A 112 2.45 -8.71 15.47
CA ILE A 112 1.51 -9.81 15.71
C ILE A 112 0.50 -9.83 14.57
N VAL A 113 0.30 -11.00 13.96
CA VAL A 113 -0.65 -11.19 12.86
C VAL A 113 -1.59 -12.36 13.18
N ARG A 114 -2.90 -12.18 12.96
CA ARG A 114 -3.87 -13.27 13.01
C ARG A 114 -3.92 -13.97 11.65
N LYS A 115 -3.70 -15.29 11.63
CA LYS A 115 -3.99 -16.12 10.46
C LYS A 115 -5.41 -16.66 10.56
N ILE A 116 -6.22 -16.42 9.53
CA ILE A 116 -7.57 -16.98 9.40
C ILE A 116 -7.50 -18.07 8.32
N ASN A 117 -7.69 -19.33 8.71
CA ASN A 117 -7.80 -20.43 7.74
C ASN A 117 -9.17 -20.32 7.06
N LYS A 118 -9.19 -20.25 5.72
CA LYS A 118 -10.42 -20.41 4.94
C LYS A 118 -10.59 -21.88 4.61
N GLU A 119 -11.09 -22.67 5.56
CA GLU A 119 -11.76 -23.96 5.29
C GLU A 119 -12.49 -24.45 6.56
N GLU A 120 -13.81 -24.61 6.37
CA GLU A 120 -14.89 -25.13 7.22
C GLU A 120 -15.24 -24.51 8.59
N PRO A 121 -16.55 -24.37 8.89
CA PRO A 121 -17.03 -23.97 10.20
C PRO A 121 -16.81 -25.15 11.15
N ALA A 122 -15.81 -25.03 12.02
CA ALA A 122 -15.70 -25.89 13.19
C ALA A 122 -16.05 -25.07 14.44
N ILE A 123 -17.23 -25.41 14.96
CA ILE A 123 -17.91 -24.98 16.19
C ILE A 123 -18.73 -23.69 16.05
#